data_AF-A0A5K1BE63-F1
#
_entry.id   AF-A0A5K1BE63-F1
#
_cell.length_a   1.000
_cell.length_b   1.000
_cell.length_c   1.000
_cell.angle_alpha   90.00
_cell.angle_beta   90.00
_cell.angle_gamma   90.00
#
_symmetry.space_group_name_H-M   'P 1'
#
loop_
_entity.id
_entity.type
_entity.pdbx_description
1 polymer ?
#
loop_
_entity_poly.entity_id
_entity_poly.type
_entity_poly.pdbx_seq_one_letter_code
_entity_poly.pdbx_strand_id
1 'polypeptide(L)' 'MTSPDNLFSLRNNFYLGAYQAAINNSDLRGLSEEESIERDCIVYRSYIAQGKLR' A
#
# COMPACT_ATOMS: atom_id res chain seq x y z
N MET A 1 21.04 12.19 -4.28
CA MET A 1 19.79 12.75 -3.73
C MET A 1 18.90 11.57 -3.36
N THR A 2 18.31 11.54 -2.18
CA THR A 2 17.37 10.49 -1.79
C THR A 2 16.12 10.64 -2.64
N SER A 3 15.84 9.67 -3.50
CA SER A 3 14.64 9.66 -4.32
C SER A 3 13.39 9.73 -3.43
N PRO A 4 12.30 10.37 -3.87
CA PRO A 4 11.03 10.38 -3.12
C PRO A 4 10.56 8.96 -2.82
N ASP A 5 10.15 8.68 -1.57
CA ASP A 5 9.54 7.41 -1.21
C ASP A 5 8.06 7.41 -1.63
N ASN A 6 7.79 6.90 -2.83
CA ASN A 6 6.46 6.89 -3.42
C ASN A 6 5.45 6.07 -2.58
N LEU A 7 5.93 5.13 -1.75
CA LEU A 7 5.09 4.25 -0.95
C LEU A 7 4.92 4.73 0.50
N PHE A 8 5.52 5.85 0.89
CA PHE A 8 5.51 6.33 2.28
C PHE A 8 4.10 6.39 2.87
N SER A 9 3.17 7.07 2.20
CA SER A 9 1.79 7.22 2.66
C SER A 9 1.05 5.88 2.74
N LEU A 10 1.33 4.97 1.79
CA LEU A 10 0.72 3.65 1.74
C LEU A 10 1.18 2.79 2.92
N ARG A 11 2.50 2.73 3.18
CA ARG A 11 3.07 2.05 4.34
C ARG A 11 2.55 2.63 5.64
N ASN A 12 2.53 3.96 5.76
CA ASN A 12 2.04 4.63 6.96
C ASN A 12 0.59 4.24 7.28
N ASN A 13 -0.31 4.28 6.29
CA ASN A 13 -1.70 3.86 6.48
C ASN A 13 -1.81 2.40 6.91
N PHE A 14 -1.02 1.50 6.30
CA PHE A 14 -1.01 0.09 6.67
C PHE A 14 -0.55 -0.16 8.10
N TYR A 15 0.59 0.42 8.51
CA TYR A 15 1.16 0.21 9.85
C TYR A 15 0.35 0.87 10.96
N LEU A 16 -0.39 1.94 10.66
CA LEU A 16 -1.36 2.55 11.59
C LEU A 16 -2.69 1.79 11.67
N GLY A 17 -2.87 0.70 10.92
CA GLY A 17 -4.12 -0.07 10.87
C GLY A 17 -5.24 0.60 10.07
N ALA A 18 -4.94 1.70 9.35
CA ALA A 18 -5.88 2.41 8.48
C ALA A 18 -6.03 1.68 7.12
N TYR A 19 -6.40 0.39 7.15
CA TYR A 19 -6.43 -0.49 5.98
C TYR A 19 -7.33 0.00 4.85
N GLN A 20 -8.48 0.62 5.17
CA GLN A 20 -9.34 1.19 4.13
C GLN A 20 -8.68 2.38 3.42
N ALA A 21 -7.94 3.21 4.16
CA ALA A 21 -7.20 4.33 3.59
C ALA A 21 -6.03 3.84 2.73
N ALA A 22 -5.35 2.76 3.16
CA ALA A 22 -4.32 2.11 2.35
C ALA A 22 -4.89 1.61 1.00
N ILE A 23 -6.05 0.94 1.02
CA ILE A 23 -6.74 0.47 -0.20
C ILE A 23 -7.17 1.63 -1.09
N ASN A 24 -7.80 2.67 -0.53
CA ASN A 24 -8.34 3.78 -1.33
C ASN A 24 -7.25 4.61 -2.01
N ASN A 25 -6.06 4.68 -1.41
CA ASN A 25 -4.93 5.48 -1.91
C ASN A 25 -3.87 4.62 -2.62
N SER A 26 -4.21 3.40 -3.04
CA SER A 26 -3.25 2.51 -3.69
C SER A 26 -3.10 2.72 -5.20
N ASP A 27 -3.87 3.61 -5.85
CA ASP A 27 -3.68 3.92 -7.28
C ASP A 27 -2.45 4.82 -7.48
N LEU A 28 -1.26 4.23 -7.31
CA LEU A 28 0.04 4.86 -7.46
C LEU A 28 0.63 4.49 -8.82
N ARG A 29 1.07 5.51 -9.57
CA ARG A 29 1.64 5.39 -10.92
C ARG A 29 3.13 5.69 -10.92
N GLY A 30 3.85 5.18 -11.92
CA GLY A 30 5.29 5.44 -12.09
C GLY A 30 6.18 4.69 -11.08
N LEU A 31 5.65 3.63 -10.47
CA LEU A 31 6.39 2.77 -9.57
C LEU A 31 7.34 1.86 -10.34
N SER A 32 8.47 1.52 -9.72
CA SER A 32 9.29 0.38 -10.16
C SER A 32 8.52 -0.94 -10.03
N GLU A 33 9.08 -2.02 -10.56
CA GLU A 33 8.50 -3.35 -10.40
C GLU A 33 8.45 -3.74 -8.92
N GLU A 34 9.52 -3.50 -8.17
CA GLU A 34 9.61 -3.77 -6.73
C GLU A 34 8.60 -2.95 -5.93
N GLU A 35 8.47 -1.66 -6.23
CA GLU A 35 7.49 -0.79 -5.57
C GLU A 35 6.05 -1.23 -5.89
N SER A 36 5.79 -1.69 -7.12
CA SER A 36 4.48 -2.21 -7.52
C SER A 36 4.13 -3.49 -6.76
N ILE A 37 5.09 -4.42 -6.63
CA ILE A 37 4.93 -5.66 -5.86
C ILE A 37 4.64 -5.34 -4.39
N GLU A 38 5.37 -4.38 -3.81
CA GLU A 38 5.16 -4.00 -2.42
C GLU A 38 3.79 -3.35 -2.19
N ARG A 39 3.38 -2.44 -3.07
CA ARG A 39 2.04 -1.84 -3.07
C ARG A 39 0.96 -2.94 -3.08
N ASP A 40 1.08 -3.91 -3.98
CA ASP A 40 0.11 -4.99 -4.12
C ASP A 40 0.09 -5.89 -2.86
N CYS A 41 1.26 -6.20 -2.29
CA CYS A 41 1.37 -6.90 -1.01
C CYS A 41 0.63 -6.17 0.11
N ILE A 42 0.82 -4.85 0.24
CA ILE A 42 0.17 -4.03 1.28
C ILE A 42 -1.34 -4.01 1.09
N VAL A 43 -1.82 -3.82 -0.14
CA VAL A 43 -3.25 -3.79 -0.46
C VAL A 43 -3.89 -5.15 -0.15
N TYR A 44 -3.28 -6.24 -0.58
CA TYR A 44 -3.79 -7.59 -0.33
C TYR A 44 -3.86 -7.91 1.16
N ARG A 45 -2.80 -7.58 1.91
CA ARG A 45 -2.77 -7.73 3.38
C ARG A 45 -3.82 -6.86 4.07
N SER A 46 -4.10 -5.67 3.54
CA SER A 46 -5.17 -4.79 4.03
C SER A 46 -6.55 -5.42 3.86
N TYR A 47 -6.81 -6.07 2.73
CA TYR A 47 -8.06 -6.82 2.52
C TYR A 47 -8.20 -8.01 3.48
N ILE A 48 -7.12 -8.75 3.74
CA ILE A 48 -7.11 -9.84 4.73
C ILE A 48 -7.40 -9.29 6.13
N ALA A 49 -6.72 -8.22 6.54
CA ALA A 49 -6.88 -7.63 7.87
C ALA A 49 -8.31 -7.10 8.11
N GLN A 50 -9.01 -6.69 7.05
CA GLN A 50 -10.43 -6.30 7.11
C GLN A 50 -11.41 -7.47 7.00
N GLY A 51 -10.94 -8.71 6.84
CA GLY A 51 -11.80 -9.88 6.62
C GLY A 51 -12.59 -9.83 5.31
N LYS A 52 -12.12 -9.05 4.33
CA LYS A 52 -12.80 -8.83 3.04
C LYS A 52 -12.37 -9.80 1.95
N LEU A 53 -11.30 -10.55 2.18
CA LEU A 53 -10.89 -11.63 1.29
C LEU A 53 -11.73 -12.88 1.63
N ARG A 54 -12.61 -13.28 0.73
CA ARG A 54 -13.44 -14.50 0.80
C ARG A 54 -13.20 -15.37 -0.40
#